data_AF-A0A1V9Y739-F1
#
_entry.id   AF-A0A1V9Y739-F1
#
_cell.length_a   1.000
_cell.length_b   1.000
_cell.length_c   1.000
_cell.angle_alpha   90.00
_cell.angle_beta   90.00
_cell.angle_gamma   90.00
#
_symmetry.space_group_name_H-M   'P 1'
#
loop_
_entity.id
_entity.type
_entity.pdbx_description
1 polymer ?
#
loop_
_entity_poly.entity_id
_entity_poly.type
_entity_poly.pdbx_seq_one_letter_code
_entity_poly.pdbx_strand_id
1 'polypeptide(L)'
;MVSVDGWDYEGNAYVLIIVYLMGFLAFSMGFLGCYQATRHKHTNENVPHVPEVTLIKYCTKLLRVICIGICACQLILFAHATSVPSTALNVPIYDSVNRPLAGMIMTTFGFATNFHPSFRHLFGAAMVGLIAFDTVSEVHYLSILMCAAKGIVCSPIAGVTTAELQNYMLRDFIAIVLELWALLQVAYLCLSVGCCFSRYTQRQLSITNPYSNVRDLLTKYHPEINFKHSV
;
A
#
# COMPACT_ATOMS: atom_id res chain seq x y z
N MET A 1 -17.33 25.62 -36.02
CA MET A 1 -17.91 24.49 -35.29
C MET A 1 -17.01 23.29 -35.54
N VAL A 2 -16.11 23.02 -34.59
CA VAL A 2 -15.22 21.85 -34.65
C VAL A 2 -15.98 20.70 -34.00
N SER A 3 -16.00 19.55 -34.67
CA SER A 3 -16.73 18.37 -34.23
C SER A 3 -16.24 17.88 -32.88
N VAL A 4 -17.21 17.54 -32.03
CA VAL A 4 -17.02 16.96 -30.70
C VAL A 4 -16.87 15.45 -30.89
N ASP A 5 -15.77 15.03 -31.50
CA ASP A 5 -15.52 13.61 -31.78
C ASP A 5 -14.55 13.05 -30.75
N GLY A 6 -15.03 12.05 -30.00
CA GLY A 6 -14.20 11.12 -29.26
C GLY A 6 -13.67 11.67 -27.94
N TRP A 7 -14.15 11.11 -26.85
CA TRP A 7 -13.57 11.33 -25.53
C TRP A 7 -12.08 10.96 -25.57
N ASP A 8 -11.21 11.76 -24.95
CA ASP A 8 -9.79 11.45 -24.69
C ASP A 8 -9.63 10.34 -23.60
N TYR A 9 -10.58 9.41 -23.61
CA TYR A 9 -10.73 8.25 -22.74
C TYR A 9 -9.66 7.20 -23.04
N GLU A 10 -9.31 7.04 -24.32
CA GLU A 10 -8.28 6.10 -24.74
C GLU A 10 -6.91 6.48 -24.18
N GLY A 11 -6.53 7.76 -24.27
CA GLY A 11 -5.28 8.28 -23.70
C GLY A 11 -5.20 8.05 -22.20
N ASN A 12 -6.28 8.32 -21.47
CA ASN A 12 -6.32 8.05 -20.04
C ASN A 12 -6.24 6.55 -19.70
N ALA A 13 -6.97 5.72 -20.45
CA ALA A 13 -6.94 4.27 -20.26
C ALA A 13 -5.51 3.72 -20.42
N TYR A 14 -4.74 4.21 -21.40
CA TYR A 14 -3.33 3.82 -21.56
C TYR A 14 -2.48 4.21 -20.36
N VAL A 15 -2.63 5.44 -19.84
CA VAL A 15 -1.88 5.88 -18.67
C VAL A 15 -2.22 5.03 -17.45
N LEU A 16 -3.50 4.79 -17.18
CA LEU A 16 -3.94 3.92 -16.10
C LEU A 16 -3.37 2.50 -16.26
N ILE A 17 -3.45 1.90 -17.45
CA ILE A 17 -2.85 0.57 -17.72
C ILE A 17 -1.36 0.58 -17.36
N ILE A 18 -0.61 1.60 -17.77
CA ILE A 18 0.82 1.72 -17.43
C ILE A 18 1.00 1.80 -15.90
N VAL A 19 0.18 2.57 -15.20
CA VAL A 19 0.22 2.70 -13.73
C VAL A 19 -0.06 1.36 -13.04
N TYR A 20 -1.07 0.62 -13.48
CA TYR A 20 -1.35 -0.74 -12.98
C TYR A 20 -0.18 -1.70 -13.25
N LEU A 21 0.41 -1.65 -14.45
CA LEU A 21 1.59 -2.45 -14.78
C LEU A 21 2.80 -2.07 -13.91
N MET A 22 3.01 -0.77 -13.64
CA MET A 22 4.06 -0.31 -12.74
C MET A 22 3.87 -0.85 -11.32
N GLY A 23 2.65 -0.87 -10.79
CA GLY A 23 2.36 -1.49 -9.49
C GLY A 23 2.64 -2.99 -9.45
N PHE A 24 2.30 -3.72 -10.53
CA PHE A 24 2.64 -5.14 -10.64
C PHE A 24 4.15 -5.39 -10.73
N LEU A 25 4.87 -4.56 -11.50
CA LEU A 25 6.33 -4.64 -11.60
C LEU A 25 7.01 -4.32 -10.28
N ALA A 26 6.54 -3.29 -9.56
CA ALA A 26 7.02 -2.93 -8.22
C ALA A 26 6.84 -4.09 -7.24
N PHE A 27 5.67 -4.75 -7.26
CA PHE A 27 5.45 -5.99 -6.52
C PHE A 27 6.45 -7.08 -6.87
N SER A 28 6.62 -7.37 -8.16
CA SER A 28 7.49 -8.45 -8.64
C SER A 28 8.95 -8.22 -8.22
N MET A 29 9.45 -7.00 -8.40
CA MET A 29 10.80 -6.61 -8.00
C MET A 29 10.98 -6.65 -6.48
N GLY A 30 10.02 -6.11 -5.72
CA GLY A 30 10.06 -6.14 -4.25
C GLY A 30 10.02 -7.55 -3.68
N PHE A 31 9.19 -8.42 -4.26
CA PHE A 31 9.11 -9.83 -3.88
C PHE A 31 10.40 -10.57 -4.22
N LEU A 32 10.95 -10.37 -5.43
CA LEU A 32 12.23 -10.97 -5.83
C LEU A 32 13.37 -10.53 -4.90
N GLY A 33 13.42 -9.25 -4.52
CA GLY A 33 14.37 -8.74 -3.54
C GLY A 33 14.24 -9.42 -2.17
N CYS A 34 13.00 -9.59 -1.68
CA CYS A 34 12.75 -10.32 -0.43
C CYS A 34 13.17 -11.80 -0.53
N TYR A 35 12.93 -12.44 -1.67
CA TYR A 35 13.31 -13.82 -1.95
C TYR A 35 14.83 -14.01 -1.98
N GLN A 36 15.54 -13.13 -2.70
CA GLN A 36 17.00 -13.13 -2.76
C GLN A 36 17.62 -12.88 -1.38
N ALA A 37 17.09 -11.90 -0.62
CA ALA A 37 17.53 -11.63 0.75
C ALA A 37 17.33 -12.85 1.67
N THR A 38 16.21 -13.55 1.51
CA THR A 38 15.93 -14.78 2.25
C THR A 38 16.94 -15.88 1.91
N ARG A 39 17.19 -16.12 0.63
CA ARG A 39 18.18 -17.11 0.18
C ARG A 39 19.58 -16.79 0.69
N HIS A 40 20.01 -15.54 0.53
CA HIS A 40 21.33 -15.09 0.99
C HIS A 40 21.51 -15.33 2.49
N LYS A 41 20.48 -14.97 3.29
CA LYS A 41 20.51 -15.17 4.73
C LYS A 41 20.59 -16.66 5.13
N HIS A 42 19.79 -17.51 4.49
CA HIS A 42 19.80 -18.96 4.76
C HIS A 42 21.05 -19.68 4.27
N THR A 43 21.78 -19.09 3.32
CA THR A 43 23.06 -19.63 2.83
C THR A 43 24.23 -19.26 3.75
N ASN A 44 24.20 -18.05 4.32
CA ASN A 44 25.33 -17.49 5.07
C ASN A 44 25.18 -17.54 6.59
N GLU A 45 23.95 -17.68 7.11
CA GLU A 45 23.67 -17.68 8.54
C GLU A 45 22.91 -18.94 8.96
N ASN A 46 23.23 -19.47 10.15
CA ASN A 46 22.44 -20.52 10.80
C ASN A 46 21.14 -19.92 11.35
N VAL A 47 20.09 -19.87 10.52
CA VAL A 47 18.77 -19.37 10.88
C VAL A 47 17.89 -20.52 11.39
N PRO A 48 17.27 -20.41 12.58
CA PRO A 48 16.50 -21.51 13.19
C PRO A 48 15.10 -21.73 12.58
N HIS A 49 14.66 -20.85 11.69
CA HIS A 49 13.32 -20.91 11.07
C HIS A 49 13.41 -21.42 9.64
N VAL A 50 12.34 -22.03 9.12
CA VAL A 50 12.29 -22.38 7.69
C VAL A 50 12.36 -21.13 6.80
N PRO A 51 12.92 -21.24 5.57
CA PRO A 51 13.04 -20.11 4.64
C PRO A 51 11.71 -19.39 4.38
N GLU A 52 10.60 -20.12 4.33
CA GLU A 52 9.24 -19.58 4.13
C GLU A 52 8.87 -18.53 5.21
N VAL A 53 9.12 -18.82 6.49
CA VAL A 53 8.83 -17.89 7.60
C VAL A 53 9.72 -16.65 7.51
N THR A 54 10.95 -16.82 7.05
CA THR A 54 11.89 -15.69 6.87
C THR A 54 11.42 -14.78 5.73
N LEU A 55 10.96 -15.35 4.62
CA LEU A 55 10.39 -14.61 3.50
C LEU A 55 9.11 -13.88 3.91
N ILE A 56 8.21 -14.53 4.64
CA ILE A 56 7.01 -13.90 5.20
C ILE A 56 7.39 -12.66 6.02
N LYS A 57 8.38 -12.76 6.92
CA LYS A 57 8.85 -11.61 7.72
C LYS A 57 9.39 -10.47 6.85
N TYR A 58 10.16 -10.77 5.80
CA TYR A 58 10.65 -9.75 4.88
C TYR A 58 9.51 -9.07 4.12
N CYS A 59 8.57 -9.85 3.57
CA CYS A 59 7.38 -9.31 2.90
C CYS A 59 6.52 -8.47 3.84
N THR A 60 6.32 -8.88 5.10
CA THR A 60 5.58 -8.06 6.08
C THR A 60 6.33 -6.77 6.44
N LYS A 61 7.67 -6.79 6.55
CA LYS A 61 8.46 -5.57 6.75
C LYS A 61 8.31 -4.61 5.57
N LEU A 62 8.43 -5.14 4.34
CA LEU A 62 8.26 -4.37 3.12
C LEU A 62 6.85 -3.79 3.04
N LEU A 63 5.81 -4.56 3.36
CA LEU A 63 4.43 -4.08 3.43
C LEU A 63 4.28 -2.89 4.38
N ARG A 64 4.92 -2.93 5.57
CA ARG A 64 4.89 -1.80 6.51
C ARG A 64 5.54 -0.55 5.94
N VAL A 65 6.62 -0.68 5.17
CA VAL A 65 7.26 0.46 4.48
C VAL A 65 6.33 1.03 3.42
N ILE A 66 5.66 0.17 2.64
CA ILE A 66 4.67 0.59 1.64
C ILE A 66 3.51 1.33 2.32
N CYS A 67 3.00 0.82 3.44
CA CYS A 67 1.95 1.51 4.22
C CYS A 67 2.36 2.92 4.67
N ILE A 68 3.62 3.13 5.04
CA ILE A 68 4.13 4.48 5.37
C ILE A 68 4.04 5.39 4.14
N GLY A 69 4.41 4.88 2.96
CA GLY A 69 4.27 5.60 1.70
C GLY A 69 2.81 5.97 1.37
N ILE A 70 1.89 5.02 1.52
CA ILE A 70 0.45 5.25 1.32
C ILE A 70 -0.05 6.31 2.32
N CYS A 71 0.29 6.21 3.61
CA CYS A 71 -0.05 7.23 4.60
C CYS A 71 0.48 8.62 4.21
N ALA A 72 1.69 8.71 3.65
CA ALA A 72 2.23 9.98 3.18
C ALA A 72 1.40 10.56 2.02
N CYS A 73 0.97 9.75 1.05
CA CYS A 73 0.05 10.16 -0.01
C CYS A 73 -1.30 10.67 0.56
N GLN A 74 -1.85 9.96 1.54
CA GLN A 74 -3.10 10.37 2.19
C GLN A 74 -2.95 11.66 3.01
N LEU A 75 -1.79 11.90 3.64
CA LEU A 75 -1.50 13.16 4.33
C LEU A 75 -1.42 14.35 3.37
N ILE A 76 -0.86 14.17 2.17
CA ILE A 76 -0.84 15.20 1.13
C ILE A 76 -2.29 15.54 0.72
N LEU A 77 -3.13 14.52 0.50
CA LEU A 77 -4.54 14.73 0.20
C LEU A 77 -5.30 15.39 1.36
N PHE A 78 -5.00 15.03 2.60
CA PHE A 78 -5.58 15.66 3.79
C PHE A 78 -5.27 17.16 3.84
N ALA A 79 -4.00 17.53 3.64
CA ALA A 79 -3.59 18.93 3.61
C ALA A 79 -4.35 19.71 2.52
N HIS A 80 -4.49 19.13 1.32
CA HIS A 80 -5.29 19.73 0.26
C HIS A 80 -6.76 19.90 0.68
N ALA A 81 -7.41 18.83 1.14
CA ALA A 81 -8.81 18.86 1.52
C ALA A 81 -9.10 19.90 2.63
N THR A 82 -8.16 20.12 3.55
CA THR A 82 -8.28 21.16 4.58
C THR A 82 -7.99 22.58 4.09
N SER A 83 -7.32 22.73 2.95
CA SER A 83 -7.04 24.03 2.32
C SER A 83 -8.21 24.57 1.50
N VAL A 84 -9.18 23.71 1.16
CA VAL A 84 -10.38 24.11 0.39
C VAL A 84 -11.33 24.92 1.27
N PRO A 85 -11.74 26.15 0.87
CA PRO A 85 -12.64 26.97 1.66
C PRO A 85 -14.00 26.30 1.91
N SER A 86 -14.48 26.33 3.16
CA SER A 86 -15.77 25.71 3.56
C SER A 86 -17.01 26.33 2.93
N THR A 87 -16.87 27.47 2.25
CA THR A 87 -17.92 28.16 1.50
C THR A 87 -18.16 27.58 0.11
N ALA A 88 -17.35 26.60 -0.32
CA ALA A 88 -17.56 25.87 -1.57
C ALA A 88 -18.80 24.97 -1.46
N LEU A 89 -19.90 25.37 -2.10
CA LEU A 89 -21.07 24.50 -2.29
C LEU A 89 -20.68 23.35 -3.26
N ASN A 90 -20.95 22.10 -2.85
CA ASN A 90 -20.77 20.88 -3.64
C ASN A 90 -19.31 20.42 -3.89
N VAL A 91 -18.50 20.31 -2.84
CA VAL A 91 -17.18 19.64 -2.93
C VAL A 91 -17.38 18.14 -3.21
N PRO A 92 -16.78 17.56 -4.27
CA PRO A 92 -16.85 16.13 -4.56
C PRO A 92 -16.34 15.28 -3.39
N ILE A 93 -16.90 14.07 -3.21
CA ILE A 93 -16.47 13.14 -2.14
C ILE A 93 -14.96 12.84 -2.23
N TYR A 94 -14.40 12.85 -3.43
CA TYR A 94 -12.97 12.61 -3.69
C TYR A 94 -12.04 13.69 -3.14
N ASP A 95 -12.55 14.91 -2.97
CA ASP A 95 -11.83 16.06 -2.39
C ASP A 95 -12.24 16.30 -0.93
N SER A 96 -13.13 15.45 -0.38
CA SER A 96 -13.55 15.54 1.01
C SER A 96 -12.46 15.05 1.96
N VAL A 97 -12.37 15.68 3.13
CA VAL A 97 -11.45 15.29 4.22
C VAL A 97 -11.69 13.86 4.70
N ASN A 98 -12.89 13.31 4.49
CA ASN A 98 -13.25 11.95 4.90
C ASN A 98 -12.43 10.88 4.17
N ARG A 99 -12.09 11.10 2.87
CA ARG A 99 -11.32 10.15 2.07
C ARG A 99 -9.91 9.91 2.64
N PRO A 100 -9.07 10.93 2.83
CA PRO A 100 -7.73 10.71 3.39
C PRO A 100 -7.75 10.23 4.84
N LEU A 101 -8.72 10.65 5.65
CA LEU A 101 -8.89 10.11 7.02
C LEU A 101 -9.21 8.62 7.00
N ALA A 102 -10.20 8.20 6.21
CA ALA A 102 -10.55 6.80 6.06
C ALA A 102 -9.37 6.02 5.47
N GLY A 103 -8.69 6.54 4.45
CA GLY A 103 -7.52 5.93 3.85
C GLY A 103 -6.38 5.71 4.85
N MET A 104 -6.06 6.71 5.69
CA MET A 104 -5.08 6.55 6.76
C MET A 104 -5.48 5.48 7.78
N ILE A 105 -6.72 5.54 8.29
CA ILE A 105 -7.23 4.54 9.25
C ILE A 105 -7.13 3.13 8.66
N MET A 106 -7.61 2.95 7.43
CA MET A 106 -7.60 1.65 6.79
C MET A 106 -6.17 1.16 6.50
N THR A 107 -5.24 2.06 6.17
CA THR A 107 -3.82 1.74 5.99
C THR A 107 -3.16 1.27 7.28
N THR A 108 -3.62 1.75 8.46
CA THR A 108 -3.08 1.27 9.75
C THR A 108 -3.26 -0.23 9.97
N PHE A 109 -4.29 -0.86 9.38
CA PHE A 109 -4.47 -2.31 9.45
C PHE A 109 -3.32 -3.07 8.81
N GLY A 110 -2.60 -2.46 7.85
CA GLY A 110 -1.41 -3.03 7.21
C GLY A 110 -0.30 -3.38 8.20
N PHE A 111 -0.19 -2.62 9.31
CA PHE A 111 0.78 -2.87 10.38
C PHE A 111 0.40 -4.07 11.27
N ALA A 112 -0.88 -4.44 11.28
CA ALA A 112 -1.45 -5.52 12.07
C ALA A 112 -1.69 -6.82 11.28
N THR A 113 -1.27 -6.87 10.01
CA THR A 113 -1.48 -8.01 9.10
C THR A 113 -0.90 -9.34 9.60
N ASN A 114 0.10 -9.29 10.49
CA ASN A 114 0.71 -10.48 11.09
C ASN A 114 0.02 -10.97 12.38
N PHE A 115 -1.00 -10.27 12.90
CA PHE A 115 -1.65 -10.63 14.17
C PHE A 115 -2.88 -11.52 14.01
N HIS A 116 -3.76 -11.19 13.05
CA HIS A 116 -5.03 -11.90 12.84
C HIS A 116 -5.39 -11.96 11.34
N PRO A 117 -5.98 -13.07 10.84
CA PRO A 117 -6.46 -13.15 9.46
C PRO A 117 -7.41 -12.01 9.06
N SER A 118 -8.31 -11.59 9.95
CA SER A 118 -9.24 -10.48 9.68
C SER A 118 -8.54 -9.17 9.31
N PHE A 119 -7.39 -8.86 9.92
CA PHE A 119 -6.64 -7.65 9.56
C PHE A 119 -6.12 -7.70 8.12
N ARG A 120 -5.74 -8.88 7.62
CA ARG A 120 -5.32 -9.05 6.23
C ARG A 120 -6.47 -8.85 5.25
N HIS A 121 -7.66 -9.37 5.58
CA HIS A 121 -8.87 -9.17 4.77
C HIS A 121 -9.34 -7.72 4.76
N LEU A 122 -9.42 -7.09 5.94
CA LEU A 122 -9.81 -5.68 6.05
C LEU A 122 -8.83 -4.78 5.31
N PHE A 123 -7.53 -5.04 5.44
CA PHE A 123 -6.50 -4.30 4.70
C PHE A 123 -6.59 -4.56 3.20
N GLY A 124 -6.79 -5.81 2.75
CA GLY A 124 -6.96 -6.12 1.33
C GLY A 124 -8.19 -5.43 0.72
N ALA A 125 -9.34 -5.49 1.40
CA ALA A 125 -10.55 -4.79 0.99
C ALA A 125 -10.34 -3.27 0.96
N ALA A 126 -9.60 -2.73 1.94
CA ALA A 126 -9.24 -1.32 1.96
C ALA A 126 -8.42 -0.91 0.73
N MET A 127 -7.37 -1.66 0.39
CA MET A 127 -6.54 -1.34 -0.77
C MET A 127 -7.35 -1.38 -2.07
N VAL A 128 -8.26 -2.35 -2.23
CA VAL A 128 -9.18 -2.38 -3.38
C VAL A 128 -10.06 -1.12 -3.42
N GLY A 129 -10.61 -0.71 -2.27
CA GLY A 129 -11.41 0.50 -2.17
C GLY A 129 -10.60 1.75 -2.54
N LEU A 130 -9.39 1.90 -2.00
CA LEU A 130 -8.53 3.04 -2.28
C LEU A 130 -8.13 3.11 -3.76
N ILE A 131 -7.72 1.98 -4.37
CA ILE A 131 -7.40 1.91 -5.80
C ILE A 131 -8.58 2.41 -6.64
N ALA A 132 -9.81 2.01 -6.29
CA ALA A 132 -11.01 2.46 -6.97
C ALA A 132 -11.26 3.96 -6.78
N PHE A 133 -11.13 4.49 -5.56
CA PHE A 133 -11.29 5.91 -5.28
C PHE A 133 -10.24 6.77 -6.00
N ASP A 134 -8.98 6.33 -6.01
CA ASP A 134 -7.85 7.01 -6.64
C ASP A 134 -7.96 6.95 -8.17
N THR A 135 -8.43 5.84 -8.73
CA THR A 135 -8.74 5.76 -10.17
C THR A 135 -9.86 6.71 -10.56
N VAL A 136 -10.93 6.79 -9.76
CA VAL A 136 -12.06 7.67 -10.07
C VAL A 136 -11.68 9.15 -9.90
N SER A 137 -10.90 9.50 -8.87
CA SER A 137 -10.45 10.89 -8.69
C SER A 137 -9.51 11.35 -9.79
N GLU A 138 -8.63 10.48 -10.26
CA GLU A 138 -7.77 10.75 -11.41
C GLU A 138 -8.59 11.12 -12.66
N VAL A 139 -9.57 10.28 -13.02
CA VAL A 139 -10.47 10.51 -14.16
C VAL A 139 -11.22 11.83 -13.98
N HIS A 140 -11.61 12.15 -12.75
CA HIS A 140 -12.27 13.41 -12.42
C HIS A 140 -11.34 14.62 -12.64
N TYR A 141 -10.11 14.60 -12.14
CA TYR A 141 -9.16 15.69 -12.32
C TYR A 141 -8.79 15.90 -13.79
N LEU A 142 -8.62 14.81 -14.56
CA LEU A 142 -8.40 14.90 -16.00
C LEU A 142 -9.57 15.57 -16.72
N SER A 143 -10.80 15.23 -16.34
CA SER A 143 -12.00 15.84 -16.93
C SER A 143 -12.05 17.35 -16.68
N ILE A 144 -11.63 17.82 -15.49
CA ILE A 144 -11.54 19.24 -15.14
C ILE A 144 -10.48 19.93 -16.01
N LEU A 145 -9.29 19.35 -16.14
CA LEU A 145 -8.20 19.91 -16.96
C LEU A 145 -8.58 20.06 -18.43
N MET A 146 -9.22 19.05 -19.01
CA MET A 146 -9.64 19.09 -20.42
C MET A 146 -10.75 20.10 -20.66
N CYS A 147 -11.64 20.27 -19.69
CA CYS A 147 -12.72 21.25 -19.78
C CYS A 147 -12.17 22.68 -19.64
N ALA A 148 -11.18 22.89 -18.76
CA ALA A 148 -10.44 24.14 -18.67
C ALA A 148 -9.67 24.47 -19.97
N ALA A 149 -9.09 23.47 -20.64
CA ALA A 149 -8.42 23.66 -21.93
C ALA A 149 -9.37 24.13 -23.05
N LYS A 150 -10.67 23.86 -22.91
CA LYS A 150 -11.73 24.35 -23.81
C LYS A 150 -12.23 25.76 -23.45
N GLY A 151 -11.66 26.42 -22.45
CA GLY A 151 -12.01 27.77 -22.01
C GLY A 151 -13.30 27.85 -21.19
N ILE A 152 -13.80 26.72 -20.67
CA ILE A 152 -15.02 26.66 -19.85
C ILE A 152 -14.61 26.59 -18.37
N VAL A 153 -15.33 27.28 -17.49
CA VAL A 153 -15.14 27.16 -16.03
C VAL A 153 -15.76 25.84 -15.58
N CYS A 154 -14.92 24.83 -15.32
CA CYS A 154 -15.39 23.46 -15.03
C CYS A 154 -14.96 22.91 -13.68
N SER A 155 -14.15 23.65 -12.92
CA SER A 155 -13.81 23.26 -11.54
C SER A 155 -14.90 23.77 -10.59
N PRO A 156 -15.50 22.90 -9.77
CA PRO A 156 -16.35 23.34 -8.66
C PRO A 156 -15.54 23.98 -7.52
N ILE A 157 -14.21 23.79 -7.52
CA ILE A 157 -13.30 24.33 -6.51
C ILE A 157 -12.65 25.61 -7.04
N ALA A 158 -13.02 26.75 -6.45
CA ALA A 158 -12.46 28.05 -6.79
C ALA A 158 -10.99 28.14 -6.33
N GLY A 159 -10.10 28.58 -7.23
CA GLY A 159 -8.69 28.86 -6.91
C GLY A 159 -7.71 27.72 -7.17
N VAL A 160 -8.16 26.53 -7.60
CA VAL A 160 -7.25 25.44 -7.98
C VAL A 160 -6.65 25.71 -9.36
N THR A 161 -5.33 25.76 -9.43
CA THR A 161 -4.56 25.95 -10.66
C THR A 161 -4.39 24.63 -11.43
N THR A 162 -4.09 24.72 -12.72
CA THR A 162 -3.81 23.53 -13.56
C THR A 162 -2.60 22.74 -13.06
N ALA A 163 -1.59 23.42 -12.52
CA ALA A 163 -0.40 22.78 -11.95
C ALA A 163 -0.71 21.99 -10.68
N GLU A 164 -1.62 22.50 -9.83
CA GLU A 164 -2.08 21.77 -8.64
C GLU A 164 -2.87 20.52 -9.02
N LEU A 165 -3.78 20.61 -9.99
CA LEU A 165 -4.51 19.46 -10.54
C LEU A 165 -3.57 18.37 -11.05
N GLN A 166 -2.51 18.74 -11.79
CA GLN A 166 -1.50 17.79 -12.25
C GLN A 166 -0.73 17.12 -11.10
N ASN A 167 -0.42 17.87 -10.04
CA ASN A 167 0.21 17.31 -8.85
C ASN A 167 -0.72 16.31 -8.13
N TYR A 168 -2.03 16.57 -8.09
CA TYR A 168 -3.00 15.63 -7.49
C TYR A 168 -3.16 14.36 -8.32
N MET A 169 -3.18 14.47 -9.65
CA MET A 169 -3.15 13.31 -10.53
C MET A 169 -1.87 12.48 -10.33
N LEU A 170 -0.70 13.13 -10.27
CA LEU A 170 0.56 12.44 -10.01
C LEU A 170 0.54 11.71 -8.65
N ARG A 171 -0.05 12.34 -7.63
CA ARG A 171 -0.23 11.74 -6.31
C ARG A 171 -1.14 10.51 -6.39
N ASP A 172 -2.28 10.59 -7.10
CA ASP A 172 -3.18 9.45 -7.30
C ASP A 172 -2.46 8.30 -8.06
N PHE A 173 -1.66 8.59 -9.09
CA PHE A 173 -0.88 7.55 -9.78
C PHE A 173 0.14 6.86 -8.86
N ILE A 174 0.86 7.63 -8.04
CA ILE A 174 1.80 7.07 -7.06
C ILE A 174 1.05 6.21 -6.03
N ALA A 175 -0.09 6.70 -5.54
CA ALA A 175 -0.91 5.99 -4.58
C ALA A 175 -1.43 4.66 -5.17
N ILE A 176 -1.98 4.65 -6.39
CA ILE A 176 -2.42 3.42 -7.08
C ILE A 176 -1.28 2.39 -7.19
N VAL A 177 -0.06 2.83 -7.56
CA VAL A 177 1.11 1.92 -7.61
C VAL A 177 1.40 1.30 -6.24
N LEU A 178 1.42 2.12 -5.18
CA LEU A 178 1.70 1.66 -3.82
C LEU A 178 0.60 0.76 -3.28
N GLU A 179 -0.67 1.10 -3.51
CA GLU A 179 -1.84 0.35 -3.05
C GLU A 179 -1.96 -0.99 -3.77
N LEU A 180 -1.70 -1.04 -5.08
CA LEU A 180 -1.65 -2.29 -5.84
C LEU A 180 -0.50 -3.18 -5.35
N TRP A 181 0.67 -2.58 -5.10
CA TRP A 181 1.80 -3.31 -4.53
C TRP A 181 1.45 -3.87 -3.14
N ALA A 182 0.82 -3.07 -2.27
CA ALA A 182 0.36 -3.51 -0.96
C ALA A 182 -0.71 -4.61 -1.04
N LEU A 183 -1.66 -4.50 -1.97
CA LEU A 183 -2.70 -5.49 -2.22
C LEU A 183 -2.10 -6.85 -2.60
N LEU A 184 -1.14 -6.86 -3.54
CA LEU A 184 -0.47 -8.08 -3.97
C LEU A 184 0.39 -8.68 -2.83
N GLN A 185 1.04 -7.84 -2.02
CA GLN A 185 1.75 -8.31 -0.84
C GLN A 185 0.82 -8.94 0.20
N VAL A 186 -0.33 -8.32 0.51
CA VAL A 186 -1.27 -8.93 1.46
C VAL A 186 -1.90 -10.20 0.90
N ALA A 187 -2.14 -10.28 -0.42
CA ALA A 187 -2.59 -11.51 -1.07
C ALA A 187 -1.57 -12.64 -0.91
N TYR A 188 -0.28 -12.36 -1.12
CA TYR A 188 0.80 -13.31 -0.83
C TYR A 188 0.81 -13.74 0.64
N LEU A 189 0.66 -12.80 1.59
CA LEU A 189 0.61 -13.11 3.02
C LEU A 189 -0.63 -13.93 3.38
N CYS A 190 -1.77 -13.71 2.74
CA CYS A 190 -2.96 -14.53 2.88
C CYS A 190 -2.71 -15.98 2.44
N LEU A 191 -2.07 -16.17 1.29
CA LEU A 191 -1.73 -17.51 0.78
C LEU A 191 -0.69 -18.23 1.64
N SER A 192 0.34 -17.51 2.07
CA SER A 192 1.50 -18.12 2.77
C SER A 192 1.23 -18.37 4.25
N VAL A 193 0.60 -17.40 4.94
CA VAL A 193 0.26 -17.55 6.37
C VAL A 193 -1.07 -18.28 6.55
N GLY A 194 -1.98 -18.21 5.57
CA GLY A 194 -3.29 -18.86 5.57
C GLY A 194 -4.45 -17.87 5.68
N CYS A 195 -5.47 -18.02 4.84
CA CYS A 195 -6.56 -17.04 4.67
C CYS A 195 -7.54 -17.00 5.85
N CYS A 196 -7.96 -18.16 6.37
CA CYS A 196 -8.94 -18.25 7.46
C CYS A 196 -8.30 -18.65 8.79
N PHE A 197 -7.30 -19.52 8.72
CA PHE A 197 -6.54 -20.02 9.87
C PHE A 197 -5.06 -19.76 9.63
N SER A 198 -4.35 -19.34 10.68
CA SER A 198 -2.91 -19.10 10.60
C SER A 198 -2.15 -20.42 10.69
N ARG A 199 -1.35 -20.74 9.68
CA ARG A 199 -0.43 -21.89 9.65
C ARG A 199 0.72 -21.72 10.65
N TYR A 200 1.04 -20.49 11.04
CA TYR A 200 2.12 -20.15 11.96
C TYR A 200 1.59 -19.49 13.24
N THR A 201 2.30 -19.70 14.33
CA THR A 201 2.03 -19.01 15.60
C THR A 201 2.42 -17.53 15.52
N GLN A 202 1.79 -16.68 16.34
CA GLN A 202 2.14 -15.25 16.40
C GLN A 202 3.62 -15.02 16.76
N ARG A 203 4.23 -15.89 17.58
CA ARG A 203 5.67 -15.82 17.91
C ARG A 203 6.54 -16.05 16.68
N GLN A 204 6.18 -17.01 15.82
CA GLN A 204 6.90 -17.27 14.58
C GLN A 204 6.76 -16.11 13.58
N LEU A 205 5.59 -15.45 13.53
CA LEU A 205 5.32 -14.31 12.65
C LEU A 205 5.83 -12.96 13.19
N SER A 206 6.26 -12.90 14.45
CA SER A 206 6.82 -11.69 15.05
C SER A 206 8.03 -11.21 14.27
N ILE A 207 7.99 -9.93 13.88
CA ILE A 207 9.06 -9.23 13.16
C ILE A 207 10.20 -8.85 14.13
N THR A 208 9.84 -8.55 15.39
CA THR A 208 10.78 -8.42 16.49
C THR A 208 11.29 -9.80 16.87
N ASN A 209 12.62 -9.92 16.98
CA ASN A 209 13.29 -11.17 17.30
C ASN A 209 12.62 -11.84 18.53
N PRO A 210 12.23 -13.12 18.46
CA PRO A 210 11.70 -13.84 19.62
C PRO A 210 12.78 -14.20 20.65
N TYR A 211 14.00 -13.66 20.54
CA TYR A 211 15.07 -13.80 21.54
C TYR A 211 14.77 -13.07 22.87
N SER A 212 13.50 -12.92 23.26
CA SER A 212 13.17 -12.66 24.67
C SER A 212 13.30 -13.91 25.52
N ASN A 213 13.48 -15.10 24.91
CA ASN A 213 13.86 -16.27 25.67
C ASN A 213 15.37 -16.20 25.93
N VAL A 214 15.73 -15.76 27.14
CA VAL A 214 17.11 -15.68 27.65
C VAL A 214 17.89 -16.96 27.35
N ARG A 215 17.20 -18.10 27.32
CA ARG A 215 17.74 -19.41 26.95
C ARG A 215 18.31 -19.48 25.52
N ASP A 216 17.62 -18.94 24.51
CA ASP A 216 18.14 -18.97 23.12
C ASP A 216 19.32 -18.00 22.94
N LEU A 217 19.33 -16.89 23.67
CA LEU A 217 20.49 -16.00 23.78
C LEU A 217 21.66 -16.71 24.46
N LEU A 218 21.42 -17.37 25.60
CA LEU A 218 22.41 -18.16 26.31
C LEU A 218 22.97 -19.28 25.43
N THR A 219 22.13 -20.01 24.69
CA THR A 219 22.62 -21.09 23.83
C THR A 219 23.42 -20.56 22.63
N LYS A 220 23.12 -19.33 22.17
CA LYS A 220 23.86 -18.66 21.10
C LYS A 220 25.21 -18.10 21.55
N TYR A 221 25.30 -17.55 22.77
CA TYR A 221 26.52 -16.95 23.32
C TYR A 221 27.35 -17.93 24.17
N HIS A 222 26.74 -19.01 24.65
CA HIS A 222 27.31 -20.05 25.50
C HIS A 222 26.85 -21.44 25.02
N PRO A 223 27.37 -21.93 23.86
CA PRO A 223 27.00 -23.22 23.28
C PRO A 223 27.30 -24.42 24.21
N GLU A 224 28.16 -24.23 25.22
CA GLU A 224 28.47 -25.20 26.27
C GLU A 224 27.29 -25.47 27.23
N ILE A 225 26.33 -24.56 27.35
CA ILE A 225 25.16 -24.70 28.24
C ILE A 225 24.08 -25.48 27.50
N ASN A 226 24.30 -26.78 27.39
CA ASN A 226 23.43 -27.71 26.68
C ASN A 226 22.15 -27.98 27.51
N PHE A 227 21.16 -27.09 27.43
CA PHE A 227 19.87 -27.31 28.09
C PHE A 227 19.10 -28.42 27.36
N LYS A 228 19.36 -29.68 27.73
CA LYS A 228 18.60 -30.87 27.27
C LYS A 228 17.10 -30.62 27.35
N HIS A 229 16.39 -30.90 26.27
CA HIS A 229 14.93 -30.97 26.23
C HIS A 229 14.47 -32.15 27.10
N SER A 230 13.79 -31.90 28.22
CA SER A 230 12.76 -32.81 28.70
C SER A 230 11.48 -32.45 27.95
N VAL A 231 11.01 -33.39 27.12
CA VAL A 231 9.73 -33.35 26.39
C VAL A 231 8.57 -33.18 27.38
#